data_AF-R7YMI4-F1
#
_entry.id   AF-R7YMI4-F1
#
_cell.length_a   1.000
_cell.length_b   1.000
_cell.length_c   1.000
_cell.angle_alpha   90.00
_cell.angle_beta   90.00
_cell.angle_gamma   90.00
#
_symmetry.space_group_name_H-M   'P 1'
#
loop_
_entity.id
_entity.type
_entity.pdbx_description
1 polymer ?
#
loop_
_entity_poly.entity_id
_entity_poly.type
_entity_poly.pdbx_seq_one_letter_code
_entity_poly.pdbx_strand_id
1 'polypeptide(L)'
;MMLNIKSLLFYALTLAPLILAHPQDDGKGKGGHKGKGYLTDREAYDIVQLFFSFFEAGFDPAVAERTLTEDFVEQSGGLNFPTGQNSTATTSKAQFIERQIGSTANTMTVYTALDWFHDCSNIAVHWVDNSAPAQVLGIDYLILEKDTRRIKKSFVEANIGAILFNAGFPECQGPAPA
;
A
#
# COMPACT_ATOMS: atom_id res chain seq x y z
N MET A 1 -15.17 41.71 23.41
CA MET A 1 -15.10 40.66 22.37
C MET A 1 -13.70 40.75 21.76
N MET A 2 -12.74 40.03 22.34
CA MET A 2 -11.32 40.11 21.96
C MET A 2 -10.96 38.93 21.06
N LEU A 3 -10.53 39.22 19.83
CA LEU A 3 -9.92 38.26 18.92
C LEU A 3 -8.50 37.96 19.41
N ASN A 4 -8.21 36.70 19.72
CA ASN A 4 -6.88 36.23 20.09
C ASN A 4 -6.15 35.74 18.83
N ILE A 5 -5.36 36.64 18.22
CA ILE A 5 -4.48 36.36 17.08
C ILE A 5 -3.11 35.97 17.64
N LYS A 6 -2.90 34.68 17.91
CA LYS A 6 -1.56 34.11 18.13
C LYS A 6 -1.53 32.64 17.69
N SER A 7 -1.21 32.43 16.42
CA SER A 7 -0.42 31.28 15.92
C SER A 7 -0.14 31.47 14.44
N LEU A 8 0.77 32.40 14.13
CA LEU A 8 1.61 32.28 12.95
C LEU A 8 2.85 31.49 13.39
N LEU A 9 3.03 30.29 12.87
CA LEU A 9 4.33 29.62 12.88
C LEU A 9 4.47 28.73 11.65
N PHE A 10 5.19 29.30 10.67
CA PHE A 10 6.11 28.67 9.74
C PHE A 10 5.73 27.31 9.14
N TYR A 11 5.15 27.35 7.94
CA TYR A 11 5.37 26.33 6.92
C TYR A 11 6.85 26.36 6.50
N ALA A 12 7.67 25.48 7.08
CA ALA A 12 8.92 25.10 6.47
C ALA A 12 8.61 23.96 5.49
N LEU A 13 8.40 24.30 4.22
CA LEU A 13 8.53 23.34 3.12
C LEU A 13 10.00 22.88 3.09
N THR A 14 10.31 21.79 3.78
CA THR A 14 11.49 21.01 3.43
C THR A 14 11.10 20.15 2.24
N LEU A 15 11.33 20.68 1.04
CA LEU A 15 11.55 19.88 -0.15
C LEU A 15 12.84 19.08 0.08
N ALA A 16 12.73 17.98 0.85
CA ALA A 16 13.71 16.93 0.75
C ALA A 16 13.58 16.37 -0.66
N PRO A 17 14.64 16.35 -1.49
CA PRO A 17 14.60 15.56 -2.70
C PRO A 17 14.36 14.12 -2.26
N LEU A 18 13.16 13.60 -2.51
CA LEU A 18 12.92 12.18 -2.58
C LEU A 18 13.92 11.67 -3.61
N ILE A 19 15.00 11.05 -3.13
CA ILE A 19 15.83 10.19 -3.96
C ILE A 19 14.90 9.04 -4.31
N LEU A 20 14.16 9.20 -5.41
CA LEU A 20 13.54 8.09 -6.10
C LEU A 20 14.69 7.14 -6.40
N ALA A 21 14.77 6.05 -5.63
CA ALA A 21 15.63 4.93 -5.96
C ALA A 21 15.08 4.31 -7.25
N HIS A 22 15.39 4.93 -8.38
CA HIS A 22 15.23 4.27 -9.66
C HIS A 22 16.21 3.10 -9.67
N PRO A 23 15.78 1.87 -9.92
CA PRO A 23 16.71 0.77 -10.13
C PRO A 23 17.63 1.18 -11.28
N GLN A 24 18.89 1.39 -10.96
CA GLN A 24 19.94 1.63 -11.94
C GLN A 24 20.22 0.28 -12.58
N ASP A 25 19.88 0.15 -13.87
CA ASP A 25 20.16 -1.04 -14.67
C ASP A 25 21.67 -1.11 -14.88
N ASP A 26 22.39 -1.67 -13.90
CA ASP A 26 23.82 -1.90 -13.92
C ASP A 26 24.10 -3.14 -14.77
N GLY A 27 23.98 -2.94 -16.09
CA GLY A 27 24.28 -3.95 -17.08
C GLY A 27 25.73 -4.41 -17.05
N LYS A 28 26.11 -5.25 -16.09
CA LYS A 28 27.24 -6.21 -16.10
C LYS A 28 26.97 -7.32 -15.07
N GLY A 29 26.44 -8.42 -15.58
CA GLY A 29 25.79 -9.44 -14.76
C GLY A 29 26.69 -10.38 -13.95
N LYS A 30 26.01 -11.08 -13.04
CA LYS A 30 26.27 -12.46 -12.68
C LYS A 30 24.95 -13.21 -12.58
N GLY A 31 24.67 -14.03 -13.60
CA GLY A 31 23.75 -15.17 -13.48
C GLY A 31 22.25 -14.89 -13.38
N GLY A 32 21.74 -13.76 -13.89
CA GLY A 32 20.29 -13.50 -13.92
C GLY A 32 19.56 -14.65 -14.61
N HIS A 33 18.67 -15.31 -13.88
CA HIS A 33 17.89 -16.46 -14.34
C HIS A 33 17.11 -16.11 -15.61
N LYS A 34 17.73 -16.32 -16.78
CA LYS A 34 17.06 -16.36 -18.10
C LYS A 34 16.23 -17.65 -18.25
N GLY A 35 15.49 -18.00 -17.20
CA GLY A 35 14.50 -19.06 -17.20
C GLY A 35 13.15 -18.45 -17.53
N LYS A 36 12.52 -18.91 -18.61
CA LYS A 36 11.19 -18.48 -19.06
C LYS A 36 10.22 -18.39 -17.86
N GLY A 37 9.82 -17.17 -17.47
CA GLY A 37 8.76 -16.93 -16.49
C GLY A 37 9.15 -16.28 -15.15
N TYR A 38 10.43 -15.93 -14.90
CA TYR A 38 10.79 -15.10 -13.73
C TYR A 38 10.51 -13.62 -13.97
N LEU A 39 10.17 -12.87 -12.92
CA LEU A 39 10.13 -11.40 -12.97
C LEU A 39 11.56 -10.85 -13.00
N THR A 40 11.74 -9.73 -13.68
CA THR A 40 12.91 -8.86 -13.54
C THR A 40 12.67 -7.83 -12.43
N ASP A 41 13.73 -7.26 -11.87
CA ASP A 41 13.62 -6.18 -10.86
C ASP A 41 12.77 -5.01 -11.37
N ARG A 42 12.89 -4.71 -12.67
CA ARG A 42 12.10 -3.66 -13.31
C ARG A 42 10.63 -4.01 -13.40
N GLU A 43 10.28 -5.21 -13.84
CA GLU A 43 8.88 -5.66 -13.91
C GLU A 43 8.24 -5.69 -12.52
N ALA A 44 8.96 -6.19 -11.51
CA ALA A 44 8.46 -6.18 -10.13
C ALA A 44 8.23 -4.75 -9.62
N TYR A 45 9.17 -3.84 -9.86
CA TYR A 45 9.03 -2.43 -9.50
C TYR A 45 7.82 -1.78 -10.21
N ASP A 46 7.67 -1.98 -11.52
CA ASP A 46 6.57 -1.38 -12.28
C ASP A 46 5.20 -1.91 -11.80
N ILE A 47 5.11 -3.19 -11.40
CA ILE A 47 3.89 -3.74 -10.78
C ILE A 47 3.61 -3.12 -9.41
N VAL A 48 4.64 -2.91 -8.57
CA VAL A 48 4.50 -2.24 -7.27
C VAL A 48 4.02 -0.80 -7.45
N GLN A 49 4.61 -0.05 -8.39
CA GLN A 49 4.17 1.33 -8.67
C GLN A 49 2.74 1.37 -9.21
N LEU A 50 2.37 0.43 -10.08
CA LEU A 50 1.00 0.30 -10.56
C LEU A 50 0.04 0.01 -9.41
N PHE A 51 0.41 -0.87 -8.48
CA PHE A 51 -0.37 -1.18 -7.28
C PHE A 51 -0.56 0.06 -6.38
N PHE A 52 0.50 0.84 -6.14
CA PHE A 52 0.40 2.07 -5.32
C PHE A 52 -0.38 3.18 -6.00
N SER A 53 -0.33 3.26 -7.34
CA SER A 53 -1.09 4.25 -8.10
C SER A 53 -2.61 4.13 -7.94
N PHE A 54 -3.11 3.02 -7.37
CA PHE A 54 -4.52 2.90 -6.99
C PHE A 54 -4.92 4.01 -6.02
N PHE A 55 -4.00 4.45 -5.17
CA PHE A 55 -4.26 5.32 -4.02
C PHE A 55 -3.77 6.77 -4.23
N GLU A 56 -2.93 7.00 -5.24
CA GLU A 56 -2.36 8.30 -5.56
C GLU A 56 -3.44 9.23 -6.13
N ALA A 57 -3.85 10.24 -5.34
CA ALA A 57 -4.90 11.22 -5.67
C ALA A 57 -6.36 10.78 -5.50
N GLY A 58 -6.62 9.92 -4.52
CA GLY A 58 -7.95 9.35 -4.27
C GLY A 58 -8.13 8.09 -5.10
N PHE A 59 -8.82 7.08 -4.56
CA PHE A 59 -8.78 5.75 -5.14
C PHE A 59 -9.27 5.70 -6.60
N ASP A 60 -8.44 5.20 -7.52
CA ASP A 60 -8.79 5.01 -8.93
C ASP A 60 -9.28 3.57 -9.17
N PRO A 61 -10.60 3.34 -9.23
CA PRO A 61 -11.15 2.00 -9.44
C PRO A 61 -10.80 1.44 -10.81
N ALA A 62 -10.60 2.27 -11.85
CA ALA A 62 -10.27 1.79 -13.18
C ALA A 62 -8.84 1.24 -13.25
N VAL A 63 -7.92 1.78 -12.44
CA VAL A 63 -6.58 1.21 -12.26
C VAL A 63 -6.65 -0.11 -11.50
N ALA A 64 -7.42 -0.17 -10.42
CA ALA A 64 -7.59 -1.41 -9.67
C ALA A 64 -8.20 -2.53 -10.54
N GLU A 65 -9.26 -2.22 -11.30
CA GLU A 65 -9.95 -3.17 -12.17
C GLU A 65 -9.02 -3.85 -13.19
N ARG A 66 -8.15 -3.08 -13.85
CA ARG A 66 -7.19 -3.62 -14.83
C ARG A 66 -6.03 -4.38 -14.20
N THR A 67 -5.67 -4.05 -12.96
CA THR A 67 -4.48 -4.60 -12.28
C THR A 67 -4.78 -5.86 -11.49
N LEU A 68 -5.98 -5.97 -10.91
CA LEU A 68 -6.41 -7.11 -10.10
C LEU A 68 -7.14 -8.16 -10.95
N THR A 69 -6.91 -9.45 -10.74
CA THR A 69 -7.67 -10.52 -11.41
C THR A 69 -9.13 -10.55 -10.96
N GLU A 70 -10.03 -11.15 -11.74
CA GLU A 70 -11.45 -11.24 -11.34
C GLU A 70 -11.67 -12.06 -10.07
N ASP A 71 -10.82 -13.04 -9.82
CA ASP A 71 -10.81 -13.86 -8.60
C ASP A 71 -9.89 -13.30 -7.50
N PHE A 72 -9.55 -12.02 -7.57
CA PHE A 72 -8.66 -11.39 -6.60
C PHE A 72 -9.23 -11.47 -5.17
N VAL A 73 -8.32 -11.73 -4.23
CA VAL A 73 -8.59 -11.68 -2.79
C VAL A 73 -7.51 -10.93 -2.03
N GLU A 74 -7.92 -10.09 -1.08
CA GLU A 74 -7.03 -9.48 -0.09
C GLU A 74 -7.23 -10.13 1.28
N GLN A 75 -6.15 -10.30 2.04
CA GLN A 75 -6.19 -10.81 3.40
C GLN A 75 -5.29 -9.97 4.32
N SER A 76 -5.75 -9.71 5.54
CA SER A 76 -4.95 -9.06 6.58
C SER A 76 -5.42 -9.50 7.96
N GLY A 77 -4.53 -10.00 8.82
CA GLY A 77 -4.87 -10.21 10.22
C GLY A 77 -4.97 -8.88 10.96
N GLY A 78 -3.99 -7.99 10.74
CA GLY A 78 -3.88 -6.71 11.42
C GLY A 78 -4.92 -5.69 10.99
N LEU A 79 -5.18 -5.51 9.69
CA LEU A 79 -6.15 -4.53 9.20
C LEU A 79 -7.61 -4.98 9.40
N ASN A 80 -7.84 -6.28 9.60
CA ASN A 80 -9.15 -6.78 10.00
C ASN A 80 -9.51 -6.40 11.44
N PHE A 81 -8.51 -6.19 12.31
CA PHE A 81 -8.72 -5.79 13.70
C PHE A 81 -9.49 -4.46 13.86
N PRO A 82 -9.05 -3.32 13.29
CA PRO A 82 -9.76 -2.05 13.44
C PRO A 82 -11.14 -2.05 12.77
N THR A 83 -11.42 -2.98 11.86
CA THR A 83 -12.71 -3.11 11.18
C THR A 83 -13.66 -4.11 11.87
N GLY A 84 -13.23 -4.75 12.97
CA GLY A 84 -14.02 -5.75 13.69
C GLY A 84 -14.19 -7.07 12.93
N GLN A 85 -13.42 -7.28 11.86
CA GLN A 85 -13.47 -8.51 11.06
C GLN A 85 -12.60 -9.61 11.66
N ASN A 86 -12.90 -10.86 11.33
CA ASN A 86 -12.05 -11.99 11.71
C ASN A 86 -10.66 -11.85 11.05
N SER A 87 -9.58 -12.15 11.78
CA SER A 87 -8.20 -12.17 11.27
C SER A 87 -7.98 -13.02 10.00
N THR A 88 -8.83 -14.01 9.72
CA THR A 88 -8.76 -14.85 8.52
C THR A 88 -9.74 -14.41 7.44
N ALA A 89 -10.51 -13.34 7.64
CA ALA A 89 -11.42 -12.83 6.64
C ALA A 89 -10.64 -12.36 5.42
N THR A 90 -11.21 -12.66 4.26
CA THR A 90 -10.68 -12.25 2.97
C THR A 90 -11.68 -11.31 2.32
N THR A 91 -11.16 -10.31 1.61
CA THR A 91 -11.95 -9.32 0.89
C THR A 91 -11.87 -9.65 -0.60
N SER A 92 -13.02 -9.81 -1.27
CA SER A 92 -13.04 -10.01 -2.73
C SER A 92 -12.63 -8.73 -3.47
N LYS A 93 -12.31 -8.83 -4.77
CA LYS A 93 -12.06 -7.66 -5.63
C LYS A 93 -13.12 -6.56 -5.50
N ALA A 94 -14.40 -6.92 -5.64
CA ALA A 94 -15.50 -5.97 -5.56
C ALA A 94 -15.58 -5.29 -4.19
N GLN A 95 -15.46 -6.07 -3.10
CA GLN A 95 -15.47 -5.54 -1.74
C GLN A 95 -14.25 -4.67 -1.44
N PHE A 96 -13.08 -5.03 -1.98
CA PHE A 96 -11.85 -4.25 -1.83
C PHE A 96 -12.03 -2.88 -2.50
N ILE A 97 -12.47 -2.86 -3.76
CA ILE A 97 -12.73 -1.63 -4.52
C ILE A 97 -13.77 -0.77 -3.81
N GLU A 98 -14.91 -1.33 -3.41
CA GLU A 98 -15.96 -0.61 -2.68
C GLU A 98 -15.45 -0.01 -1.37
N ARG A 99 -14.70 -0.79 -0.58
CA ARG A 99 -14.11 -0.33 0.68
C ARG A 99 -13.13 0.81 0.45
N GLN A 100 -12.27 0.75 -0.58
CA GLN A 100 -11.31 1.81 -0.87
C GLN A 100 -11.99 3.09 -1.38
N ILE A 101 -13.04 2.97 -2.20
CA ILE A 101 -13.86 4.13 -2.61
C ILE A 101 -14.47 4.82 -1.37
N GLY A 102 -14.98 4.03 -0.41
CA GLY A 102 -15.56 4.55 0.82
C GLY A 102 -14.55 5.15 1.80
N SER A 103 -13.33 4.59 1.88
CA SER A 103 -12.30 5.01 2.84
C SER A 103 -11.41 6.15 2.34
N THR A 104 -11.20 6.27 1.03
CA THR A 104 -10.29 7.26 0.43
C THR A 104 -11.00 8.46 -0.20
N ALA A 105 -12.34 8.51 -0.12
CA ALA A 105 -13.10 9.67 -0.54
C ALA A 105 -12.59 10.90 0.24
N ASN A 106 -11.76 11.72 -0.43
CA ASN A 106 -11.11 12.94 0.07
C ASN A 106 -9.80 12.78 0.86
N THR A 107 -9.14 11.62 0.82
CA THR A 107 -7.78 11.47 1.38
C THR A 107 -6.79 11.07 0.29
N MET A 108 -5.69 11.83 0.19
CA MET A 108 -4.54 11.43 -0.63
C MET A 108 -3.60 10.62 0.24
N THR A 109 -3.44 9.34 -0.09
CA THR A 109 -2.43 8.48 0.55
C THR A 109 -1.27 8.34 -0.41
N VAL A 110 -0.06 8.67 0.05
CA VAL A 110 1.15 8.56 -0.77
C VAL A 110 1.99 7.43 -0.19
N TYR A 111 1.96 6.29 -0.87
CA TYR A 111 2.79 5.15 -0.56
C TYR A 111 4.16 5.30 -1.23
N THR A 112 5.23 5.02 -0.48
CA THR A 112 6.59 4.93 -1.01
C THR A 112 7.13 3.54 -0.77
N ALA A 113 7.61 2.88 -1.83
CA ALA A 113 8.33 1.63 -1.71
C ALA A 113 9.69 1.90 -1.04
N LEU A 114 9.96 1.23 0.08
CA LEU A 114 11.25 1.27 0.75
C LEU A 114 12.17 0.18 0.19
N ASP A 115 11.66 -1.06 0.11
CA ASP A 115 12.37 -2.23 -0.39
C ASP A 115 11.39 -3.19 -1.05
N TRP A 116 11.83 -3.99 -2.03
CA TRP A 116 11.02 -5.07 -2.60
C TRP A 116 11.84 -6.30 -2.95
N PHE A 117 11.21 -7.46 -2.88
CA PHE A 117 11.76 -8.77 -3.22
C PHE A 117 10.78 -9.49 -4.13
N HIS A 118 11.26 -10.27 -5.09
CA HIS A 118 10.38 -10.98 -6.01
C HIS A 118 10.94 -12.32 -6.45
N ASP A 119 10.04 -13.15 -6.98
CA ASP A 119 10.37 -14.41 -7.64
C ASP A 119 9.63 -14.52 -8.99
N CYS A 120 9.28 -15.74 -9.42
CA CYS A 120 8.47 -15.96 -10.61
C CYS A 120 7.10 -15.29 -10.62
N SER A 121 6.44 -15.24 -9.48
CA SER A 121 5.00 -14.98 -9.39
C SER A 121 4.63 -14.21 -8.14
N ASN A 122 5.59 -13.85 -7.31
CA ASN A 122 5.35 -13.19 -6.05
C ASN A 122 6.21 -11.95 -5.92
N ILE A 123 5.67 -10.93 -5.27
CA ILE A 123 6.38 -9.70 -4.90
C ILE A 123 6.08 -9.41 -3.43
N ALA A 124 7.11 -9.27 -2.61
CA ALA A 124 7.01 -8.67 -1.29
C ALA A 124 7.48 -7.22 -1.39
N VAL A 125 6.70 -6.26 -0.89
CA VAL A 125 7.08 -4.85 -0.86
C VAL A 125 6.91 -4.29 0.54
N HIS A 126 7.99 -3.74 1.09
CA HIS A 126 8.00 -2.93 2.30
C HIS A 126 7.76 -1.47 1.91
N TRP A 127 6.82 -0.81 2.58
CA TRP A 127 6.37 0.53 2.21
C TRP A 127 6.10 1.42 3.41
N VAL A 128 6.05 2.72 3.14
CA VAL A 128 5.61 3.75 4.07
C VAL A 128 4.50 4.59 3.46
N ASP A 129 3.48 4.86 4.27
CA ASP A 129 2.52 5.93 4.06
C ASP A 129 2.88 7.09 5.00
N ASN A 130 3.06 8.28 4.42
CA ASN A 130 3.44 9.50 5.14
C ASN A 130 2.25 10.17 5.84
N SER A 131 1.32 9.37 6.38
CA SER A 131 0.22 9.86 7.19
C SER A 131 0.71 10.53 8.47
N ALA A 132 -0.15 11.39 9.01
CA ALA A 132 0.09 12.14 10.23
C ALA A 132 -1.07 11.90 11.21
N PRO A 133 -0.83 11.97 12.53
CA PRO A 133 0.42 12.33 13.22
C PRO A 133 1.54 11.27 13.24
N ALA A 134 1.26 10.00 12.95
CA ALA A 134 2.26 8.94 12.89
C ALA A 134 2.34 8.32 11.49
N GLN A 135 3.55 8.06 11.00
CA GLN A 135 3.74 7.32 9.75
C GLN A 135 3.28 5.87 9.91
N VAL A 136 2.65 5.36 8.85
CA VAL A 136 2.26 3.96 8.77
C VAL A 136 3.30 3.23 7.93
N LEU A 137 3.86 2.15 8.48
CA LEU A 137 4.74 1.24 7.75
C LEU A 137 4.04 -0.09 7.58
N GLY A 138 4.22 -0.69 6.42
CA GLY A 138 3.61 -1.97 6.14
C GLY A 138 4.37 -2.80 5.11
N ILE A 139 3.86 -4.00 4.92
CA ILE A 139 4.34 -4.95 3.94
C ILE A 139 3.15 -5.52 3.17
N ASP A 140 3.26 -5.55 1.86
CA ASP A 140 2.36 -6.31 1.00
C ASP A 140 3.11 -7.52 0.42
N TYR A 141 2.47 -8.67 0.44
CA TYR A 141 2.88 -9.86 -0.30
C TYR A 141 1.85 -10.14 -1.41
N LEU A 142 2.25 -9.79 -2.63
CA LEU A 142 1.45 -9.90 -3.83
C LEU A 142 1.73 -11.23 -4.52
N ILE A 143 0.68 -11.99 -4.83
CA ILE A 143 0.73 -13.17 -5.68
C ILE A 143 0.11 -12.82 -7.03
N LEU A 144 0.86 -13.03 -8.09
CA LEU A 144 0.49 -12.71 -9.46
C LEU A 144 -0.05 -13.94 -10.19
N GLU A 145 -1.02 -13.72 -11.08
CA GLU A 145 -1.39 -14.69 -12.09
C GLU A 145 -0.25 -14.86 -13.10
N LYS A 146 0.11 -16.12 -13.38
CA LYS A 146 1.29 -16.47 -14.17
C LYS A 146 1.30 -15.85 -15.56
N ASP A 147 0.16 -15.86 -16.25
CA ASP A 147 0.07 -15.50 -17.66
C ASP A 147 -0.16 -14.01 -17.88
N THR A 148 -0.88 -13.35 -16.98
CA THR A 148 -1.27 -11.94 -17.12
C THR A 148 -0.44 -10.98 -16.26
N ARG A 149 0.27 -11.50 -15.24
CA ARG A 149 0.92 -10.73 -14.18
C ARG A 149 -0.02 -9.81 -13.38
N ARG A 150 -1.33 -9.96 -13.54
CA ARG A 150 -2.33 -9.29 -12.70
C ARG A 150 -2.25 -9.86 -11.29
N ILE A 151 -2.56 -9.04 -10.29
CA ILE A 151 -2.50 -9.42 -8.89
C ILE A 151 -3.72 -10.28 -8.58
N LYS A 152 -3.47 -11.51 -8.15
CA LYS A 152 -4.49 -12.49 -7.76
C LYS A 152 -4.72 -12.51 -6.26
N LYS A 153 -3.69 -12.26 -5.46
CA LYS A 153 -3.82 -12.17 -4.02
C LYS A 153 -2.92 -11.10 -3.45
N SER A 154 -3.41 -10.35 -2.48
CA SER A 154 -2.56 -9.56 -1.58
C SER A 154 -2.71 -10.06 -0.15
N PHE A 155 -1.59 -10.20 0.53
CA PHE A 155 -1.56 -10.19 2.00
C PHE A 155 -0.93 -8.88 2.44
N VAL A 156 -1.64 -8.12 3.26
CA VAL A 156 -1.18 -6.81 3.70
C VAL A 156 -1.14 -6.78 5.22
N GLU A 157 -0.03 -6.28 5.77
CA GLU A 157 0.11 -6.01 7.20
C GLU A 157 0.75 -4.64 7.39
N ALA A 158 0.31 -3.93 8.43
CA ALA A 158 0.84 -2.62 8.78
C ALA A 158 0.95 -2.48 10.29
N ASN A 159 1.71 -1.48 10.76
CA ASN A 159 1.78 -1.14 12.17
C ASN A 159 0.43 -0.55 12.66
N ILE A 160 -0.51 -1.42 13.04
CA ILE A 160 -1.89 -1.08 13.44
C ILE A 160 -1.95 -0.01 14.53
N GLY A 161 -0.97 0.04 15.43
CA GLY A 161 -0.88 1.10 16.45
C GLY A 161 -0.81 2.51 15.85
N ALA A 162 -0.11 2.72 14.74
CA ALA A 162 -0.05 4.03 14.07
C ALA A 162 -1.40 4.38 13.41
N ILE A 163 -2.05 3.39 12.78
CA ILE A 163 -3.39 3.57 12.19
C ILE A 163 -4.40 3.97 13.26
N LEU A 164 -4.43 3.25 14.38
CA LEU A 164 -5.33 3.52 15.50
C LEU A 164 -5.02 4.87 16.18
N PHE A 165 -3.73 5.19 16.36
CA PHE A 165 -3.29 6.49 16.87
C PHE A 165 -3.76 7.64 15.98
N ASN A 166 -3.61 7.50 14.65
CA ASN A 166 -4.06 8.51 13.69
C ASN A 166 -5.59 8.66 13.67
N ALA A 167 -6.33 7.57 13.95
CA ALA A 167 -7.78 7.59 14.07
C ALA A 167 -8.29 8.14 15.42
N GLY A 168 -7.40 8.49 16.36
CA GLY A 168 -7.77 8.99 17.69
C GLY A 168 -8.09 7.89 18.72
N PHE A 169 -7.75 6.64 18.42
CA PHE A 169 -7.93 5.47 19.30
C PHE A 169 -6.57 4.88 19.71
N PRO A 170 -5.71 5.63 20.43
CA PRO A 170 -4.34 5.19 20.73
C PRO A 170 -4.26 3.92 21.59
N GLU A 171 -5.36 3.54 22.23
CA GLU A 171 -5.49 2.34 23.04
C GLU A 171 -5.88 1.17 22.13
N CYS A 172 -5.28 -0.01 22.30
CA CYS A 172 -5.53 -1.23 21.49
C CYS A 172 -6.96 -1.80 21.60
N GLN A 173 -7.95 -1.01 21.97
CA GLN A 173 -9.35 -1.37 21.89
C GLN A 173 -9.86 -0.96 20.52
N GLY A 174 -9.84 -1.91 19.57
CA GLY A 174 -10.63 -1.76 18.35
C GLY A 174 -12.11 -1.53 18.70
N PRO A 175 -12.89 -0.88 17.83
CA PRO A 175 -14.32 -0.73 18.05
C PRO A 175 -14.96 -2.11 18.28
N ALA A 176 -15.96 -2.17 19.19
CA ALA A 176 -16.71 -3.40 19.40
C ALA A 176 -17.32 -3.86 18.06
N PRO A 177 -17.24 -5.17 17.72
CA PRO A 177 -17.83 -5.66 16.48
C PRO A 177 -19.32 -5.33 16.43
N ALA A 178 -19.78 -4.82 15.27
CA ALA A 178 -21.17 -4.50 15.00
C ALA A 178 -22.02 -5.77 14.79
#